data_AF-A0A358Q6B5-F1
#
_entry.id   AF-A0A358Q6B5-F1
#
_cell.length_a   1.000
_cell.length_b   1.000
_cell.length_c   1.000
_cell.angle_alpha   90.00
_cell.angle_beta   90.00
_cell.angle_gamma   90.00
#
_symmetry.space_group_name_H-M   'P 1'
#
loop_
_entity.id
_entity.type
_entity.pdbx_description
1 polymer ?
#
loop_
_entity_poly.entity_id
_entity_poly.type
_entity_poly.pdbx_seq_one_letter_code
_entity_poly.pdbx_strand_id
1 'polypeptide(L)' 'MTYQKIAPHETFEIHEILTFKNVCATKASAMVRFVKDEELRTLLEEDFTTGQEHIKELQELLRSSQLLERTDELTH' A
#
# COMPACT_ATOMS: atom_id res chain seq x y z
N MET A 1 -7.78 0.51 26.50
CA MET A 1 -7.06 0.74 25.23
C MET A 1 -8.09 1.14 24.21
N THR A 2 -7.96 2.33 23.64
CA THR A 2 -8.95 2.90 22.71
C THR A 2 -8.85 2.17 21.37
N TYR A 3 -9.91 1.48 20.98
CA TYR A 3 -10.03 0.92 19.63
C TYR A 3 -10.13 2.09 18.65
N GLN A 4 -9.02 2.42 17.99
CA GLN A 4 -9.02 3.45 16.94
C GLN A 4 -9.68 2.82 15.70
N LYS A 5 -10.94 3.17 15.48
CA LYS A 5 -11.66 2.82 14.25
C LYS A 5 -11.09 3.69 13.14
N ILE A 6 -10.70 3.09 12.01
CA ILE A 6 -10.27 3.83 10.83
C ILE A 6 -11.49 4.60 10.30
N ALA A 7 -11.41 5.93 10.30
CA ALA A 7 -12.48 6.80 9.84
C ALA A 7 -12.53 6.83 8.30
N PRO A 8 -13.68 7.17 7.70
CA PRO A 8 -13.83 7.14 6.23
C PRO A 8 -12.81 7.99 5.46
N HIS A 9 -12.35 9.11 6.04
CA HIS A 9 -11.30 9.94 5.43
C HIS A 9 -9.93 9.25 5.46
N GLU A 10 -9.60 8.55 6.54
CA GLU A 10 -8.37 7.76 6.66
C GLU A 10 -8.40 6.57 5.67
N THR A 11 -9.56 5.95 5.46
CA THR A 11 -9.76 4.93 4.42
C THR A 11 -9.45 5.46 3.02
N PHE A 12 -9.88 6.69 2.72
CA PHE A 12 -9.61 7.35 1.45
C PHE A 12 -8.12 7.67 1.28
N GLU A 13 -7.47 8.19 2.33
CA GLU A 13 -6.02 8.42 2.35
C GLU A 13 -5.23 7.12 2.12
N ILE A 14 -5.63 6.02 2.77
CA ILE A 14 -5.02 4.70 2.55
C ILE A 14 -5.16 4.27 1.08
N HIS A 15 -6.32 4.49 0.47
CA HIS A 15 -6.55 4.21 -0.94
C HIS A 15 -5.62 5.03 -1.85
N GLU A 16 -5.47 6.34 -1.60
CA GLU A 16 -4.57 7.20 -2.37
C GLU A 16 -3.10 6.75 -2.25
N ILE A 17 -2.64 6.45 -1.03
CA ILE A 17 -1.28 5.96 -0.79
C ILE A 17 -1.06 4.61 -1.49
N LEU A 18 -2.04 3.69 -1.43
CA LEU A 18 -1.98 2.40 -2.11
C LEU A 18 -1.86 2.57 -3.63
N THR A 19 -2.67 3.44 -4.23
CA THR A 19 -2.58 3.75 -5.66
C THR A 19 -1.22 4.36 -6.02
N PHE A 20 -0.73 5.29 -5.22
CA PHE A 20 0.59 5.88 -5.41
C PHE A 20 1.70 4.83 -5.38
N LYS A 21 1.71 3.96 -4.37
CA LYS A 21 2.71 2.89 -4.23
C LYS A 21 2.68 1.91 -5.40
N ASN A 22 1.50 1.55 -5.91
CA ASN A 22 1.38 0.71 -7.12
C ASN A 22 2.02 1.36 -8.35
N VAL A 23 1.85 2.68 -8.53
CA VAL A 23 2.49 3.43 -9.62
C VAL A 23 4.02 3.43 -9.46
N CYS A 24 4.53 3.65 -8.24
CA CYS A 24 5.96 3.60 -7.95
C CYS A 24 6.56 2.23 -8.22
N ALA A 25 5.95 1.15 -7.69
CA ALA A 25 6.43 -0.21 -7.90
C ALA A 25 6.42 -0.58 -9.40
N THR A 26 5.39 -0.21 -10.13
CA THR A 26 5.32 -0.41 -11.59
C THR A 26 6.45 0.32 -12.31
N LYS A 27 6.73 1.56 -11.92
CA LYS A 27 7.83 2.35 -12.50
C LYS A 27 9.19 1.74 -12.18
N ALA A 28 9.45 1.34 -10.93
CA ALA A 28 10.69 0.70 -10.52
C ALA A 28 10.93 -0.60 -11.30
N SER A 29 9.92 -1.47 -11.38
CA SER A 29 9.96 -2.73 -12.15
C SER A 29 10.15 -2.51 -13.66
N ALA A 30 9.59 -1.45 -14.24
CA ALA A 30 9.84 -1.11 -15.63
C ALA A 30 11.27 -0.57 -15.83
N MET A 31 11.74 0.28 -14.92
CA MET A 31 13.02 0.99 -15.02
C MET A 31 14.23 0.08 -14.82
N VAL A 32 14.14 -0.92 -13.93
CA VAL A 32 15.22 -1.87 -13.64
C VAL A 32 15.75 -2.56 -14.91
N ARG A 33 14.88 -2.74 -15.92
CA ARG A 33 15.21 -3.36 -17.21
C ARG A 33 16.07 -2.47 -18.13
N PHE A 34 16.10 -1.17 -17.88
CA PHE A 34 16.82 -0.19 -18.69
C PHE A 34 18.09 0.34 -18.01
N VAL A 35 18.24 0.09 -16.71
CA VAL A 35 19.40 0.53 -15.93
C VAL A 35 20.61 -0.38 -16.22
N LYS A 36 21.73 0.26 -16.59
CA LYS A 36 23.02 -0.40 -16.85
C LYS A 36 23.95 -0.40 -15.64
N ASP A 37 23.72 0.53 -14.72
CA ASP A 37 24.50 0.67 -13.51
C ASP A 37 24.01 -0.34 -12.46
N GLU A 38 24.90 -1.22 -12.01
CA GLU A 38 24.55 -2.35 -11.15
C GLU A 38 24.12 -1.92 -9.74
N GLU A 39 24.71 -0.83 -9.22
CA GLU A 39 24.33 -0.28 -7.91
C GLU A 39 22.94 0.34 -7.98
N LEU A 40 22.66 1.13 -9.02
CA LEU A 40 21.34 1.71 -9.25
C LEU A 40 20.29 0.61 -9.51
N ARG A 41 20.65 -0.48 -10.19
CA ARG A 41 19.74 -1.62 -10.39
C ARG A 41 19.36 -2.25 -9.07
N THR A 42 20.34 -2.52 -8.22
CA THR A 42 20.13 -3.10 -6.88
C THR A 42 19.22 -2.21 -6.04
N LEU A 43 19.45 -0.90 -6.03
CA LEU A 43 18.61 0.06 -5.32
C LEU A 43 17.15 0.05 -5.80
N LEU A 44 16.92 -0.07 -7.11
CA LEU A 44 15.57 -0.17 -7.67
C LEU A 44 14.88 -1.51 -7.36
N GLU A 45 15.63 -2.61 -7.29
CA GLU A 45 15.12 -3.93 -6.88
C GLU A 45 14.73 -3.93 -5.40
N GLU A 46 15.52 -3.28 -4.55
CA GLU A 46 15.21 -3.05 -3.14
C GLU A 46 13.94 -2.18 -2.98
N ASP A 47 13.86 -1.03 -3.67
CA ASP A 47 12.67 -0.15 -3.64
C ASP A 47 11.42 -0.89 -4.13
N PHE A 48 11.55 -1.71 -5.17
CA PHE A 48 10.44 -2.55 -5.64
C PHE A 48 10.00 -3.56 -4.58
N THR A 49 10.95 -4.27 -3.95
CA THR A 49 10.66 -5.29 -2.92
C THR A 49 9.97 -4.66 -1.71
N THR A 50 10.55 -3.60 -1.15
CA THR A 50 9.97 -2.83 -0.04
C THR A 50 8.63 -2.19 -0.45
N GLY A 51 8.49 -1.75 -1.70
CA GLY A 51 7.22 -1.27 -2.25
C GLY A 51 6.13 -2.34 -2.21
N GLN A 52 6.45 -3.60 -2.56
CA GLN A 52 5.50 -4.71 -2.49
C GLN A 52 5.08 -5.05 -1.06
N GLU A 53 5.98 -4.95 -0.09
CA GLU A 53 5.66 -5.15 1.33
C GLU A 53 4.68 -4.09 1.83
N HIS A 54 4.98 -2.81 1.58
CA HIS A 54 4.07 -1.71 1.93
C HIS A 54 2.69 -1.83 1.27
N ILE A 55 2.63 -2.28 0.00
CA ILE A 55 1.35 -2.52 -0.69
C ILE A 55 0.51 -3.57 0.06
N LYS A 56 1.13 -4.66 0.53
CA LYS A 56 0.43 -5.71 1.28
C LYS A 56 -0.11 -5.18 2.61
N GLU A 57 0.70 -4.42 3.34
CA GLU A 57 0.30 -3.80 4.60
C GLU A 57 -0.87 -2.82 4.40
N LEU A 58 -0.80 -1.97 3.38
CA LEU A 58 -1.88 -1.02 3.06
C LEU A 58 -3.17 -1.75 2.65
N GLN A 59 -3.08 -2.87 1.94
CA GLN A 59 -4.24 -3.71 1.61
C GLN A 59 -4.87 -4.34 2.86
N GLU A 60 -4.05 -4.75 3.83
CA GLU A 60 -4.54 -5.31 5.09
C GLU A 60 -5.21 -4.24 5.96
N LEU A 61 -4.63 -3.04 6.04
CA LEU A 61 -5.22 -1.88 6.71
C LEU A 61 -6.56 -1.49 6.07
N LEU A 62 -6.61 -1.44 4.74
CA LEU A 62 -7.83 -1.12 4.01
C LEU A 62 -8.94 -2.16 4.25
N ARG A 63 -8.59 -3.46 4.24
CA ARG A 63 -9.54 -4.53 4.54
C ARG A 63 -10.07 -4.42 5.97
N SER A 64 -9.21 -4.08 6.92
CA SER A 64 -9.57 -3.88 8.32
C SER A 64 -10.54 -2.71 8.49
N SER A 65 -10.36 -1.63 7.72
CA SER A 65 -11.30 -0.50 7.67
C SER A 65 -12.67 -0.90 7.12
N GLN A 66 -12.73 -1.60 5.99
CA GLN A 66 -13.99 -2.04 5.37
C GLN A 66 -14.75 -3.07 6.23
N LEU A 67 -14.03 -3.91 6.98
CA LEU A 67 -14.63 -4.84 7.93
C LEU A 67 -15.28 -4.13 9.13
N LEU A 68 -14.71 -3.02 9.58
CA LEU A 68 -15.25 -2.20 10.67
C LEU A 68 -16.55 -1.48 10.27
N GLU A 69 -16.73 -1.12 8.99
CA GLU A 69 -18.00 -0.58 8.48
C GLU A 69 -19.08 -1.67 8.43
N ARG A 70 -18.73 -2.89 7.98
CA ARG A 70 -19.67 -4.03 7.91
C ARG A 70 -20.17 -4.53 9.26
N THR A 71 -19.41 -4.33 10.34
CA THR A 71 -19.86 -4.71 11.69
C THR A 71 -20.92 -3.77 12.25
N ASP A 72 -21.00 -2.53 11.77
CA ASP A 72 -22.04 -1.59 12.22
C ASP A 72 -23.42 -1.93 11.63
N GLU A 73 -23.46 -2.53 10.43
CA GLU A 73 -24.70 -2.93 9.75
C GLU A 73 -25.37 -4.17 10.37
N LEU A 74 -24.64 -4.97 11.17
CA LEU A 74 -25.17 -6.17 11.82
C LEU A 74 -25.65 -5.93 13.27
N THR A 75 -25.57 -4.69 13.76
CA THR A 75 -26.04 -4.31 15.12
C THR A 75 -27.36 -3.51 15.13
N HIS A 76 -28.11 -3.48 14.03
CA HIS A 76 -29.46 -2.91 13.97
C HIS A 76 -30.53 -3.93 13.61
#